data_AF-A0A3C0KFS6-F1
#
_entry.id   AF-A0A3C0KFS6-F1
#
_cell.length_a   1.000
_cell.length_b   1.000
_cell.length_c   1.000
_cell.angle_alpha   90.00
_cell.angle_beta   90.00
_cell.angle_gamma   90.00
#
_symmetry.space_group_name_H-M   'P 1'
#
loop_
_entity.id
_entity.type
_entity.pdbx_description
1 polymer ?
#
loop_
_entity_poly.entity_id
_entity_poly.type
_entity_poly.pdbx_seq_one_letter_code
_entity_poly.pdbx_strand_id
1 'polypeptide(L)'
;MLTWLRIIAASLVLLALGACSTVRIGYGQAHNLLYWWIDSYADLHDGQSSQVRQDIDRFMAWHRARELPRYAALLRRWQDMARDDVTAEAVCRQYDELRDAWLRMAGQAGPPLARLALQLDAAQMAHFERHQHKRLEGFEKDFLRGTPGQRLDRRANRLRSRYETLYGPLTRAQEDLLRQWLARSPFDPQQTLQTNQREAGELREMVRQWQALPPGPARQASTARAAGDWLASRLPPSQAADHPTAAVVRHGCELFAALHNHTSPEQRAHAERVLKDYESDLRSLGGQD
;
A
#
# COMPACT_ATOMS: atom_id res chain seq x y z
N MET A 1 -41.88 8.26 -29.40
CA MET A 1 -40.46 8.49 -29.78
C MET A 1 -39.68 9.33 -28.75
N LEU A 2 -40.16 10.49 -28.30
CA LEU A 2 -39.42 11.35 -27.36
C LEU A 2 -39.10 10.72 -25.98
N THR A 3 -39.95 9.82 -25.47
CA THR A 3 -39.73 9.11 -24.20
C THR A 3 -38.62 8.08 -24.26
N TRP A 4 -38.48 7.38 -25.40
CA TRP A 4 -37.41 6.40 -25.62
C TRP A 4 -36.04 7.09 -25.81
N LEU A 5 -36.00 8.24 -26.49
CA LEU A 5 -34.78 9.05 -26.61
C LEU A 5 -34.30 9.60 -25.27
N ARG A 6 -35.21 9.96 -24.36
CA ARG A 6 -34.88 10.40 -22.99
C ARG A 6 -34.32 9.27 -22.12
N ILE A 7 -34.86 8.06 -22.25
CA ILE A 7 -34.35 6.88 -21.54
C ILE A 7 -32.98 6.49 -22.08
N ILE A 8 -32.79 6.46 -23.40
CA ILE A 8 -31.48 6.17 -24.02
C ILE A 8 -30.44 7.23 -23.64
N ALA A 9 -30.81 8.53 -23.64
CA ALA A 9 -29.91 9.60 -23.21
C ALA A 9 -29.58 9.52 -21.71
N ALA A 10 -30.55 9.21 -20.84
CA ALA A 10 -30.31 9.01 -19.42
C ALA A 10 -29.44 7.77 -19.15
N SER A 11 -29.65 6.67 -19.88
CA SER A 11 -28.81 5.47 -19.82
C SER A 11 -27.40 5.73 -20.35
N LEU A 12 -27.23 6.53 -21.41
CA LEU A 12 -25.93 6.95 -21.93
C LEU A 12 -25.19 7.88 -20.96
N VAL A 13 -25.89 8.77 -20.26
CA VAL A 13 -25.32 9.61 -19.20
C VAL A 13 -24.95 8.78 -17.97
N LEU A 14 -25.75 7.78 -17.59
CA LEU A 14 -25.42 6.84 -16.51
C LEU A 14 -24.26 5.90 -16.87
N LEU A 15 -24.15 5.48 -18.13
CA LEU A 15 -22.98 4.76 -18.67
C LEU A 15 -21.74 5.66 -18.75
N ALA A 16 -21.91 6.96 -19.05
CA ALA A 16 -20.84 7.95 -19.00
C ALA A 16 -20.40 8.28 -17.56
N LEU A 17 -21.32 8.20 -16.59
CA LEU A 17 -21.02 8.32 -15.15
C LEU A 17 -20.41 7.03 -14.56
N GLY A 18 -20.64 5.88 -15.20
CA GLY A 18 -19.98 4.60 -14.90
C GLY A 18 -18.50 4.56 -15.29
N ALA A 19 -17.98 5.60 -15.97
CA ALA A 19 -16.57 5.75 -16.35
C ALA A 19 -15.73 6.49 -15.29
N CYS A 20 -16.31 6.83 -14.14
CA CYS A 20 -15.56 7.33 -13.00
C CYS A 20 -14.84 6.17 -12.32
N SER A 21 -13.66 5.81 -12.81
CA SER A 21 -12.77 4.92 -12.08
C SER A 21 -12.58 5.45 -10.65
N THR A 22 -12.90 4.61 -9.67
CA THR A 22 -12.66 4.90 -8.23
C THR A 22 -11.21 5.30 -7.99
N VAL A 23 -10.27 4.78 -8.80
CA VAL A 23 -8.85 5.14 -8.75
C VAL A 23 -8.66 6.59 -9.15
N ARG A 24 -9.29 7.04 -10.25
CA ARG A 24 -9.18 8.44 -10.70
C ARG A 24 -9.79 9.41 -9.70
N ILE A 25 -10.98 9.09 -9.17
CA ILE A 25 -11.63 9.93 -8.14
C ILE A 25 -10.76 9.96 -6.88
N GLY A 26 -10.37 8.79 -6.37
CA GLY A 26 -9.58 8.67 -5.16
C GLY A 26 -8.23 9.39 -5.28
N TYR A 27 -7.54 9.23 -6.41
CA TYR A 27 -6.28 9.92 -6.67
C TYR A 27 -6.46 11.43 -6.85
N GLY A 28 -7.54 11.88 -7.50
CA GLY A 28 -7.86 13.31 -7.62
C GLY A 28 -8.05 13.99 -6.27
N GLN A 29 -8.55 13.25 -5.27
CA GLN A 29 -8.71 13.72 -3.88
C GLN A 29 -7.54 13.35 -2.96
N ALA A 30 -6.47 12.73 -3.48
CA ALA A 30 -5.40 12.18 -2.67
C ALA A 30 -4.67 13.25 -1.84
N HIS A 31 -4.55 14.49 -2.32
CA HIS A 31 -3.98 15.59 -1.52
C HIS A 31 -4.77 15.82 -0.22
N ASN A 32 -6.11 15.88 -0.33
CA ASN A 32 -6.99 16.08 0.81
C ASN A 32 -6.99 14.86 1.73
N LEU A 33 -7.12 13.65 1.16
CA LEU A 33 -7.14 12.42 1.94
C LEU A 33 -5.82 12.21 2.70
N LEU A 34 -4.68 12.51 2.06
CA LEU A 34 -3.38 12.43 2.70
C LEU A 34 -3.23 13.48 3.80
N TYR A 35 -3.72 14.70 3.58
CA TYR A 35 -3.74 15.73 4.62
C TYR A 35 -4.53 15.28 5.84
N TRP A 36 -5.78 14.84 5.67
CA TRP A 36 -6.63 14.39 6.77
C TRP A 36 -6.06 13.16 7.48
N TRP A 37 -5.40 12.28 6.72
CA TRP A 37 -4.68 11.16 7.31
C TRP A 37 -3.51 11.64 8.18
N ILE A 38 -2.63 12.52 7.69
CA ILE A 38 -1.51 13.06 8.49
C ILE A 38 -2.04 13.80 9.72
N ASP A 39 -3.06 14.65 9.54
CA ASP A 39 -3.69 15.43 10.61
C ASP A 39 -4.26 14.53 11.71
N SER A 40 -4.92 13.43 11.33
CA SER A 40 -5.43 12.46 12.30
C SER A 40 -4.34 11.79 13.16
N TYR A 41 -3.06 11.84 12.76
CA TYR A 41 -1.95 11.31 13.54
C TYR A 41 -1.18 12.41 14.29
N ALA A 42 -1.02 13.57 13.67
CA ALA A 42 -0.14 14.64 14.13
C ALA A 42 -0.87 15.79 14.85
N ASP A 43 -2.20 15.89 14.73
CA ASP A 43 -3.03 16.94 15.34
C ASP A 43 -2.49 18.33 14.98
N LEU A 44 -2.51 18.67 13.68
CA LEU A 44 -1.75 19.79 13.13
C LEU A 44 -2.36 21.13 13.56
N HIS A 45 -1.51 22.07 13.98
CA HIS A 45 -1.92 23.46 14.18
C HIS A 45 -1.77 24.30 12.89
N ASP A 46 -2.29 25.54 12.86
CA ASP A 46 -2.40 26.36 11.63
C ASP A 46 -1.10 26.50 10.85
N GLY A 47 0.01 26.81 11.54
CA GLY A 47 1.34 26.93 10.93
C GLY A 47 1.86 25.63 10.30
N GLN A 48 1.65 24.47 10.95
CA GLN A 48 2.04 23.16 10.41
C GLN A 48 1.14 22.78 9.23
N SER A 49 -0.16 23.06 9.32
CA SER A 49 -1.17 22.70 8.32
C SER A 49 -0.85 23.28 6.95
N SER A 50 -0.48 24.56 6.87
CA SER A 50 -0.09 25.22 5.61
C SER A 50 1.16 24.55 5.00
N GLN A 51 2.17 24.26 5.82
CA GLN A 51 3.40 23.64 5.37
C GLN A 51 3.18 22.20 4.88
N VAL A 52 2.38 21.41 5.60
CA VAL A 52 2.04 20.02 5.24
C VAL A 52 1.28 19.96 3.93
N ARG A 53 0.32 20.87 3.68
CA ARG A 53 -0.39 20.94 2.40
C ARG A 53 0.56 21.16 1.22
N GLN A 54 1.46 22.13 1.32
CA GLN A 54 2.46 22.37 0.28
C GLN A 54 3.40 21.17 0.06
N ASP A 55 3.75 20.47 1.13
CA ASP A 55 4.57 19.27 1.07
C ASP A 55 3.86 18.11 0.37
N ILE A 56 2.57 17.93 0.66
CA ILE A 56 1.71 16.96 -0.02
C ILE A 56 1.58 17.29 -1.50
N ASP A 57 1.32 18.55 -1.87
CA ASP A 57 1.19 18.96 -3.26
C ASP A 57 2.47 18.68 -4.06
N ARG A 58 3.64 19.01 -3.48
CA ARG A 58 4.95 18.70 -4.10
C ARG A 58 5.19 17.19 -4.23
N PHE A 59 4.87 16.42 -3.18
CA PHE A 59 5.02 14.96 -3.20
C PHE A 59 4.14 14.32 -4.28
N MET A 60 2.89 14.74 -4.36
CA MET A 60 1.91 14.20 -5.30
C MET A 60 2.20 14.61 -6.75
N ALA A 61 2.69 15.83 -6.98
CA ALA A 61 3.18 16.24 -8.30
C ALA A 61 4.37 15.37 -8.75
N TRP A 62 5.34 15.12 -7.85
CA TRP A 62 6.43 14.19 -8.11
C TRP A 62 5.93 12.77 -8.38
N HIS A 63 5.01 12.26 -7.55
CA HIS A 63 4.49 10.90 -7.66
C HIS A 63 3.74 10.71 -8.99
N ARG A 64 2.95 11.71 -9.39
CA ARG A 64 2.27 11.75 -10.69
C ARG A 64 3.27 11.71 -11.85
N ALA A 65 4.29 12.56 -11.83
CA ALA A 65 5.24 12.69 -12.92
C ALA A 65 6.24 11.52 -13.01
N ARG A 66 6.58 10.87 -11.89
CA ARG A 66 7.68 9.90 -11.81
C ARG A 66 7.22 8.47 -11.57
N GLU A 67 6.27 8.23 -10.68
CA GLU A 67 5.88 6.88 -10.27
C GLU A 67 4.67 6.35 -11.04
N LEU A 68 3.64 7.17 -11.33
CA LEU A 68 2.48 6.68 -12.09
C LEU A 68 2.84 6.08 -13.47
N PRO A 69 3.75 6.67 -14.28
CA PRO A 69 4.17 6.06 -15.54
C PRO A 69 4.90 4.72 -15.34
N ARG A 70 5.66 4.57 -14.25
CA ARG A 70 6.36 3.32 -13.90
C ARG A 70 5.36 2.24 -13.50
N TYR A 71 4.35 2.59 -12.72
CA TYR A 71 3.29 1.67 -12.31
C TYR A 71 2.44 1.25 -13.50
N ALA A 72 2.12 2.16 -14.43
CA ALA A 72 1.46 1.83 -15.68
C ALA A 72 2.28 0.83 -16.51
N ALA A 73 3.60 1.02 -16.60
CA ALA A 73 4.49 0.09 -17.30
C ALA A 73 4.56 -1.29 -16.61
N LEU A 74 4.53 -1.35 -15.27
CA LEU A 74 4.42 -2.59 -14.50
C LEU A 74 3.11 -3.33 -14.81
N LEU A 75 1.98 -2.63 -14.73
CA LEU A 75 0.66 -3.18 -15.02
C LEU A 75 0.58 -3.74 -16.45
N ARG A 76 1.18 -3.05 -17.43
CA ARG A 76 1.26 -3.54 -18.80
C ARG A 76 2.02 -4.85 -18.90
N ARG A 77 3.17 -4.97 -18.22
CA ARG A 77 3.93 -6.24 -18.18
C ARG A 77 3.12 -7.35 -17.52
N TRP A 78 2.39 -7.04 -16.44
CA TRP A 78 1.57 -8.04 -15.76
C TRP A 78 0.39 -8.52 -16.60
N GLN A 79 -0.14 -7.71 -17.52
CA GLN A 79 -1.12 -8.17 -18.50
C GLN A 79 -0.55 -9.28 -19.38
N ASP A 80 0.69 -9.13 -19.86
CA ASP A 80 1.34 -10.16 -20.67
C ASP A 80 1.64 -11.41 -19.83
N MET A 81 2.13 -11.23 -18.59
CA MET A 81 2.35 -12.36 -17.67
C MET A 81 1.07 -13.10 -17.30
N ALA A 82 -0.08 -12.43 -17.23
CA ALA A 82 -1.34 -13.05 -16.80
C ALA A 82 -1.88 -14.11 -17.79
N ARG A 83 -1.38 -14.11 -19.03
CA ARG A 83 -1.82 -15.02 -20.09
C ARG A 83 -1.24 -16.42 -19.95
N ASP A 84 -0.05 -16.55 -19.36
CA ASP A 84 0.72 -17.78 -19.29
C ASP A 84 1.01 -18.20 -17.84
N ASP A 85 1.41 -19.45 -17.62
CA ASP A 85 1.84 -19.89 -16.30
C ASP A 85 3.06 -19.08 -15.82
N VAL A 86 3.07 -18.76 -14.52
CA VAL A 86 4.16 -18.00 -13.90
C VAL A 86 4.92 -18.86 -12.90
N THR A 87 6.22 -18.58 -12.77
CA THR A 87 7.05 -19.18 -11.71
C THR A 87 7.05 -18.30 -10.47
N ALA A 88 7.26 -18.91 -9.30
CA ALA A 88 7.41 -18.15 -8.05
C ALA A 88 8.54 -17.11 -8.12
N GLU A 89 9.63 -17.44 -8.82
CA GLU A 89 10.74 -16.51 -9.04
C GLU A 89 10.33 -15.30 -9.87
N ALA A 90 9.55 -15.49 -10.94
CA ALA A 90 9.03 -14.39 -11.75
C ALA A 90 8.13 -13.46 -10.93
N VAL A 91 7.26 -14.01 -10.08
CA VAL A 91 6.42 -13.23 -9.16
C VAL A 91 7.28 -12.44 -8.17
N CYS A 92 8.26 -13.10 -7.57
CA CYS A 92 9.19 -12.49 -6.61
C CYS A 92 10.02 -11.35 -7.21
N ARG A 93 10.38 -11.42 -8.50
CA ARG A 93 11.01 -10.28 -9.20
C ARG A 93 10.05 -9.09 -9.32
N GLN A 94 8.76 -9.32 -9.61
CA GLN A 94 7.77 -8.24 -9.64
C GLN A 94 7.51 -7.64 -8.25
N TYR A 95 7.60 -8.46 -7.21
CA TYR A 95 7.51 -7.99 -5.84
C TYR A 95 8.64 -7.03 -5.46
N ASP A 96 9.89 -7.31 -5.88
CA ASP A 96 11.01 -6.41 -5.65
C ASP A 96 10.85 -5.06 -6.37
N GLU A 97 10.28 -5.03 -7.58
CA GLU A 97 9.96 -3.77 -8.27
C GLU A 97 8.99 -2.89 -7.46
N LEU A 98 8.02 -3.50 -6.77
CA LEU A 98 7.11 -2.79 -5.87
C LEU A 98 7.80 -2.31 -4.59
N ARG A 99 8.79 -3.06 -4.10
CA ARG A 99 9.61 -2.63 -2.95
C ARG A 99 10.49 -1.45 -3.31
N ASP A 100 11.10 -1.47 -4.49
CA ASP A 100 11.91 -0.36 -5.00
C ASP A 100 11.05 0.90 -5.22
N ALA A 101 9.81 0.75 -5.68
CA ALA A 101 8.86 1.85 -5.74
C ALA A 101 8.62 2.49 -4.38
N TRP A 102 8.38 1.69 -3.34
CA TRP A 102 8.23 2.24 -2.00
C TRP A 102 9.53 2.88 -1.48
N LEU A 103 10.70 2.28 -1.70
CA LEU A 103 11.97 2.89 -1.30
C LEU A 103 12.14 4.30 -1.88
N ARG A 104 11.77 4.50 -3.15
CA ARG A 104 11.77 5.82 -3.78
C ARG A 104 10.76 6.77 -3.16
N MET A 105 9.53 6.31 -2.90
CA MET A 105 8.51 7.10 -2.21
C MET A 105 8.97 7.52 -0.81
N ALA A 106 9.58 6.60 -0.06
CA ALA A 106 10.09 6.86 1.28
C ALA A 106 11.23 7.89 1.27
N GLY A 107 12.17 7.77 0.32
CA GLY A 107 13.22 8.76 0.11
C GLY A 107 12.65 10.15 -0.24
N GLN A 108 11.64 10.22 -1.10
CA GLN A 108 10.98 11.48 -1.46
C GLN A 108 10.21 12.10 -0.28
N ALA A 109 9.59 11.27 0.56
CA ALA A 109 8.82 11.71 1.73
C ALA A 109 9.69 12.03 2.96
N GLY A 110 10.97 11.62 2.98
CA GLY A 110 11.89 11.88 4.09
C GLY A 110 11.99 13.35 4.50
N PRO A 111 12.33 14.29 3.58
CA PRO A 111 12.42 15.71 3.91
C PRO A 111 11.14 16.34 4.50
N PRO A 112 9.93 16.17 3.92
CA PRO A 112 8.72 16.71 4.53
C PRO A 112 8.37 16.07 5.87
N LEU A 113 8.57 14.76 6.03
CA LEU A 113 8.37 14.09 7.31
C LEU A 113 9.31 14.60 8.39
N ALA A 114 10.59 14.82 8.07
CA ALA A 114 11.56 15.37 8.99
C ALA A 114 11.21 16.80 9.42
N ARG A 115 10.73 17.64 8.50
CA ARG A 115 10.24 18.99 8.84
C ARG A 115 9.11 18.95 9.86
N LEU A 116 8.10 18.10 9.62
CA LEU A 116 6.99 17.94 10.54
C LEU A 116 7.47 17.40 11.89
N ALA A 117 8.28 16.34 11.90
CA ALA A 117 8.80 15.71 13.12
C ALA A 117 9.58 16.69 14.01
N LEU A 118 10.36 17.60 13.42
CA LEU A 118 11.09 18.63 14.16
C LEU A 118 10.20 19.69 14.81
N GLN A 119 8.94 19.79 14.40
CA GLN A 119 7.95 20.74 14.92
C GLN A 119 6.95 20.10 15.89
N LEU A 120 6.95 18.77 16.05
CA LEU A 120 6.01 18.08 16.94
C LEU A 120 6.30 18.40 18.40
N ASP A 121 5.28 18.84 19.13
CA ASP A 121 5.36 18.98 20.58
C ASP A 121 5.06 17.67 21.33
N ALA A 122 5.14 17.71 22.65
CA ALA A 122 4.90 16.54 23.50
C ALA A 122 3.44 16.04 23.44
N ALA A 123 2.46 16.92 23.25
CA ALA A 123 1.05 16.55 23.17
C ALA A 123 0.75 15.87 21.82
N GLN A 124 1.28 16.40 20.72
CA GLN A 124 1.21 15.82 19.39
C GLN A 124 1.92 14.46 19.33
N MET A 125 3.09 14.34 19.97
CA MET A 125 3.79 13.05 20.06
C MET A 125 2.96 12.02 20.85
N ALA A 126 2.38 12.40 21.98
CA ALA A 126 1.49 11.53 22.74
C ALA A 126 0.22 11.16 21.95
N HIS A 127 -0.28 12.05 21.09
CA HIS A 127 -1.38 11.76 20.17
C HIS A 127 -1.00 10.68 19.16
N PHE A 128 0.16 10.84 18.52
CA PHE A 128 0.70 9.87 17.58
C PHE A 128 0.86 8.47 18.23
N GLU A 129 1.42 8.41 19.44
CA GLU A 129 1.60 7.17 20.20
C GLU A 129 0.26 6.44 20.46
N ARG A 130 -0.82 7.19 20.79
CA ARG A 130 -2.16 6.60 20.94
C ARG A 130 -2.68 5.98 19.64
N HIS A 131 -2.43 6.61 18.50
CA HIS A 131 -2.77 6.05 17.19
C HIS A 131 -2.01 4.76 16.92
N GLN A 132 -0.72 4.71 17.25
CA GLN A 132 0.10 3.51 17.12
C GLN A 132 -0.41 2.38 18.01
N HIS A 133 -0.79 2.67 19.26
CA HIS A 133 -1.35 1.67 20.17
C HIS A 133 -2.65 1.05 19.62
N LYS A 134 -3.60 1.88 19.15
CA LYS A 134 -4.84 1.40 18.52
C LYS A 134 -4.59 0.50 17.31
N ARG A 135 -3.56 0.81 16.50
CA ARG A 135 -3.16 -0.04 15.37
C ARG A 135 -2.62 -1.41 15.83
N LEU A 136 -1.82 -1.43 16.90
CA LEU A 136 -1.30 -2.68 17.48
C LEU A 136 -2.43 -3.54 18.07
N GLU A 137 -3.39 -2.94 18.76
CA GLU A 137 -4.60 -3.63 19.25
C GLU A 137 -5.41 -4.23 18.10
N GLY A 138 -5.56 -3.49 16.99
CA GLY A 138 -6.19 -3.97 15.77
C GLY A 138 -5.46 -5.18 15.17
N PHE A 139 -4.13 -5.12 15.12
CA PHE A 139 -3.30 -6.25 14.69
C PHE A 139 -3.51 -7.48 15.58
N GLU A 140 -3.48 -7.33 16.90
CA GLU A 140 -3.74 -8.43 17.83
C GLU A 140 -5.11 -9.07 17.62
N LYS A 141 -6.16 -8.23 17.50
CA LYS A 141 -7.53 -8.69 17.22
C LYS A 141 -7.57 -9.53 15.95
N ASP A 142 -6.89 -9.07 14.92
CA ASP A 142 -6.95 -9.69 13.60
C ASP A 142 -6.12 -10.97 13.50
N PHE A 143 -4.96 -11.02 14.16
CA PHE A 143 -3.94 -12.04 13.93
C PHE A 143 -3.65 -12.95 15.12
N LEU A 144 -4.05 -12.60 16.34
CA LEU A 144 -3.72 -13.34 17.56
C LEU A 144 -4.96 -13.82 18.35
N ARG A 145 -6.06 -13.07 18.36
CA ARG A 145 -7.27 -13.44 19.12
C ARG A 145 -8.06 -14.59 18.46
N GLY A 146 -8.65 -15.47 19.28
CA GLY A 146 -9.48 -16.61 18.85
C GLY A 146 -8.70 -17.89 18.56
N THR A 147 -9.40 -18.96 18.21
CA THR A 147 -8.81 -20.29 17.95
C THR A 147 -7.96 -20.30 16.68
N PRO A 148 -6.99 -21.23 16.53
CA PRO A 148 -6.18 -21.33 15.31
C PRO A 148 -7.01 -21.37 14.01
N GLY A 149 -8.13 -22.11 14.00
CA GLY A 149 -9.05 -22.16 12.86
C GLY A 149 -9.69 -20.81 12.54
N GLN A 150 -10.19 -20.09 13.56
CA GLN A 150 -10.76 -18.75 13.36
C GLN A 150 -9.74 -17.75 12.79
N ARG A 151 -8.48 -17.84 13.23
CA ARG A 151 -7.40 -16.98 12.70
C ARG A 151 -7.08 -17.32 11.25
N LEU A 152 -7.02 -18.61 10.91
CA LEU A 152 -6.83 -19.08 9.55
C LEU A 152 -7.97 -18.62 8.63
N ASP A 153 -9.23 -18.74 9.06
CA ASP A 153 -10.40 -18.29 8.31
C ASP A 153 -10.33 -16.79 7.99
N ARG A 154 -10.00 -15.95 8.98
CA ARG A 154 -9.83 -14.50 8.74
C ARG A 154 -8.72 -14.20 7.74
N ARG A 155 -7.60 -14.92 7.80
CA ARG A 155 -6.50 -14.76 6.84
C ARG A 155 -6.92 -15.22 5.43
N ALA A 156 -7.60 -16.37 5.34
CA ALA A 156 -8.09 -16.92 4.08
C ALA A 156 -9.11 -16.00 3.42
N ASN A 157 -10.09 -15.48 4.17
CA ASN A 157 -11.11 -14.56 3.65
C ASN A 157 -10.49 -13.26 3.13
N ARG A 158 -9.52 -12.68 3.85
CA ARG A 158 -8.80 -11.49 3.40
C ARG A 158 -8.01 -11.74 2.11
N LEU A 159 -7.35 -12.89 2.03
CA LEU A 159 -6.56 -13.24 0.85
C LEU A 159 -7.46 -13.56 -0.35
N ARG A 160 -8.57 -14.28 -0.13
CA ARG A 160 -9.60 -14.54 -1.14
C ARG A 160 -10.09 -13.24 -1.75
N SER A 161 -10.54 -12.28 -0.93
CA SER A 161 -11.07 -11.00 -1.43
C SER A 161 -10.07 -10.25 -2.33
N ARG A 162 -8.77 -10.30 -2.02
CA ARG A 162 -7.72 -9.72 -2.87
C ARG A 162 -7.59 -10.43 -4.21
N TYR A 163 -7.60 -11.76 -4.20
CA TYR A 163 -7.53 -12.55 -5.43
C TYR A 163 -8.81 -12.44 -6.27
N GLU A 164 -9.98 -12.33 -5.64
CA GLU A 164 -11.25 -12.14 -6.34
C GLU A 164 -11.35 -10.79 -7.04
N THR A 165 -10.66 -9.78 -6.54
CA THR A 165 -10.54 -8.47 -7.22
C THR A 165 -9.77 -8.61 -8.54
N LEU A 166 -8.82 -9.54 -8.62
CA LEU A 166 -7.98 -9.75 -9.81
C LEU A 166 -8.54 -10.80 -10.75
N TYR A 167 -9.01 -11.94 -10.25
CA TYR A 167 -9.40 -13.11 -11.05
C TYR A 167 -10.93 -13.30 -11.16
N GLY A 168 -11.73 -12.52 -10.41
CA GLY A 168 -13.14 -12.81 -10.21
C GLY A 168 -13.34 -13.93 -9.17
N PRO A 169 -14.57 -14.45 -9.00
CA PRO A 169 -14.87 -15.46 -7.98
C PRO A 169 -13.92 -16.65 -8.01
N LEU A 170 -13.44 -17.09 -6.85
CA LEU A 170 -12.59 -18.27 -6.74
C LEU A 170 -13.43 -19.55 -6.68
N THR A 171 -12.93 -20.63 -7.28
CA THR A 171 -13.54 -21.95 -7.15
C THR A 171 -13.28 -22.55 -5.77
N ARG A 172 -14.06 -23.55 -5.38
CA ARG A 172 -13.83 -24.24 -4.10
C ARG A 172 -12.42 -24.83 -3.99
N ALA A 173 -11.91 -25.41 -5.08
CA ALA A 173 -10.55 -25.96 -5.12
C ALA A 173 -9.48 -24.87 -4.90
N GLN A 174 -9.68 -23.68 -5.46
CA GLN A 174 -8.80 -22.52 -5.25
C GLN A 174 -8.86 -22.01 -3.80
N GLU A 175 -10.05 -21.93 -3.21
CA GLU A 175 -10.21 -21.57 -1.79
C GLU A 175 -9.53 -22.59 -0.85
N ASP A 176 -9.67 -23.88 -1.13
CA ASP A 176 -9.04 -24.94 -0.36
C ASP A 176 -7.50 -24.90 -0.51
N LEU A 177 -6.98 -24.61 -1.71
CA LEU A 177 -5.55 -24.35 -1.95
C LEU A 177 -5.06 -23.18 -1.08
N LEU A 178 -5.77 -22.04 -1.06
CA LEU A 178 -5.41 -20.89 -0.23
C LEU A 178 -5.33 -21.26 1.26
N ARG A 179 -6.33 -22.00 1.76
CA ARG A 179 -6.38 -22.44 3.16
C ARG A 179 -5.21 -23.35 3.52
N GLN A 180 -4.93 -24.36 2.70
CA GLN A 180 -3.81 -25.29 2.91
C GLN A 180 -2.45 -24.58 2.85
N TRP A 181 -2.31 -23.57 1.98
CA TRP A 181 -1.08 -22.79 1.88
C TRP A 181 -0.86 -21.86 3.08
N LEU A 182 -1.93 -21.22 3.56
CA LEU A 182 -1.89 -20.35 4.74
C LEU A 182 -1.61 -21.13 6.02
N ALA A 183 -2.09 -22.37 6.13
CA ALA A 183 -1.83 -23.25 7.27
C ALA A 183 -0.33 -23.60 7.42
N ARG A 184 0.43 -23.58 6.32
CA ARG A 184 1.88 -23.85 6.27
C ARG A 184 2.75 -22.59 6.19
N SER A 185 2.14 -21.42 6.35
CA SER A 185 2.82 -20.14 6.20
C SER A 185 3.86 -19.93 7.30
N PRO A 186 5.10 -19.51 6.98
CA PRO A 186 6.13 -19.18 7.97
C PRO A 186 5.87 -17.84 8.68
N PHE A 187 4.72 -17.21 8.43
CA PHE A 187 4.34 -15.96 9.07
C PHE A 187 4.04 -16.16 10.55
N ASP A 188 4.86 -15.55 11.41
CA ASP A 188 4.68 -15.49 12.85
C ASP A 188 4.03 -14.14 13.27
N PRO A 189 2.74 -14.14 13.65
CA PRO A 189 2.08 -12.92 14.09
C PRO A 189 2.58 -12.41 15.45
N GLN A 190 3.08 -13.27 16.34
CA GLN A 190 3.65 -12.84 17.62
C GLN A 190 4.97 -12.10 17.41
N GLN A 191 5.86 -12.64 16.59
CA GLN A 191 7.13 -11.98 16.25
C GLN A 191 6.88 -10.65 15.53
N THR A 192 5.90 -10.62 14.63
CA THR A 192 5.50 -9.39 13.92
C THR A 192 4.98 -8.34 14.91
N LEU A 193 4.13 -8.72 15.87
CA LEU A 193 3.64 -7.80 16.90
C LEU A 193 4.78 -7.24 17.74
N GLN A 194 5.70 -8.08 18.21
CA GLN A 194 6.85 -7.65 19.02
C GLN A 194 7.72 -6.65 18.26
N THR A 195 7.96 -6.90 16.97
CA THR A 195 8.70 -5.97 16.10
C THR A 195 7.97 -4.64 15.98
N ASN A 196 6.67 -4.66 15.69
CA ASN A 196 5.86 -3.45 15.56
C ASN A 196 5.81 -2.64 16.88
N GLN A 197 5.76 -3.32 18.03
CA GLN A 197 5.79 -2.69 19.36
C GLN A 197 7.12 -1.99 19.62
N ARG A 198 8.25 -2.66 19.32
CA ARG A 198 9.59 -2.07 19.44
C ARG A 198 9.73 -0.82 18.56
N GLU A 199 9.41 -0.94 17.28
CA GLU A 199 9.49 0.18 16.33
C GLU A 199 8.54 1.35 16.67
N ALA A 200 7.43 1.08 17.37
CA ALA A 200 6.53 2.13 17.85
C ALA A 200 7.15 2.88 19.03
N GLY A 201 7.80 2.17 19.97
CA GLY A 201 8.48 2.77 21.12
C GLY A 201 9.73 3.58 20.76
N GLU A 202 10.42 3.22 19.69
CA GLU A 202 11.65 3.90 19.24
C GLU A 202 11.41 5.26 18.59
N LEU A 203 10.21 5.49 18.01
CA LEU A 203 9.93 6.71 17.25
C LEU A 203 10.04 7.98 18.09
N ARG A 204 9.48 7.99 19.30
CA ARG A 204 9.53 9.17 20.18
C ARG A 204 10.96 9.55 20.53
N GLU A 205 11.78 8.56 20.86
CA GLU A 205 13.18 8.78 21.20
C GLU A 205 13.96 9.28 19.99
N MET A 206 13.70 8.72 18.81
CA MET A 206 14.29 9.17 17.54
C MET A 206 13.94 10.65 17.25
N VAL A 207 12.66 11.04 17.39
CA VAL A 207 12.25 12.45 17.20
C VAL A 207 12.89 13.36 18.24
N ARG A 208 12.97 12.94 19.50
CA ARG A 208 13.65 13.70 20.58
C ARG A 208 15.12 13.93 20.25
N GLN A 209 15.83 12.92 19.75
CA GLN A 209 17.23 13.03 19.33
C GLN A 209 17.38 13.99 18.15
N TRP A 210 16.50 13.93 17.16
CA TRP A 210 16.47 14.88 16.05
C TRP A 210 16.19 16.31 16.51
N GLN A 211 15.34 16.47 17.53
CA GLN A 211 14.99 17.75 18.15
C GLN A 211 16.17 18.38 18.93
N ALA A 212 17.07 17.56 19.47
CA ALA A 212 18.26 17.99 20.22
C ALA A 212 19.46 18.40 19.34
N LEU A 213 19.47 18.05 18.05
CA LEU A 213 20.57 18.42 17.15
C LEU A 213 20.65 19.96 16.96
N PRO A 214 21.86 20.56 16.82
CA PRO A 214 21.99 21.98 16.53
C PRO A 214 21.26 22.39 15.24
N PRO A 215 20.48 23.48 15.24
CA PRO A 215 19.83 23.98 14.02
C PRO A 215 20.86 24.26 12.91
N GLY A 216 20.59 23.79 11.70
CA GLY A 216 21.43 24.06 10.53
C GLY A 216 21.23 23.05 9.40
N PRO A 217 21.90 23.26 8.24
CA PRO A 217 21.75 22.40 7.06
C PRO A 217 22.12 20.94 7.32
N ALA A 218 23.13 20.69 8.15
CA ALA A 218 23.56 19.34 8.52
C ALA A 218 22.46 18.55 9.24
N ARG A 219 21.75 19.20 10.18
CA ARG A 219 20.59 18.61 10.86
C ARG A 219 19.47 18.31 9.89
N GLN A 220 19.12 19.25 9.00
CA GLN A 220 18.06 19.03 8.02
C GLN A 220 18.35 17.84 7.10
N ALA A 221 19.59 17.70 6.63
CA ALA A 221 19.98 16.59 5.77
C ALA A 221 19.97 15.24 6.50
N SER A 222 20.48 15.18 7.74
CA SER A 222 20.52 13.94 8.51
C SER A 222 19.14 13.48 8.95
N THR A 223 18.27 14.39 9.40
CA THR A 223 16.91 14.04 9.80
C THR A 223 16.03 13.69 8.61
N ALA A 224 16.21 14.34 7.45
CA ALA A 224 15.51 13.96 6.22
C ALA A 224 15.85 12.54 5.77
N ARG A 225 17.14 12.16 5.81
CA ARG A 225 17.56 10.79 5.52
C ARG A 225 16.97 9.81 6.53
N ALA A 226 17.12 10.09 7.82
CA ALA A 226 16.63 9.21 8.88
C ALA A 226 15.10 9.05 8.86
N ALA A 227 14.34 10.10 8.51
CA ALA A 227 12.89 10.01 8.31
C ALA A 227 12.52 9.16 7.08
N GLY A 228 13.29 9.28 5.99
CA GLY A 228 13.16 8.41 4.82
C GLY A 228 13.45 6.95 5.17
N ASP A 229 14.53 6.69 5.92
CA ASP A 229 14.91 5.34 6.37
C ASP A 229 13.87 4.76 7.34
N TRP A 230 13.30 5.58 8.23
CA TRP A 230 12.20 5.17 9.11
C TRP A 230 10.93 4.84 8.32
N LEU A 231 10.59 5.61 7.28
CA LEU A 231 9.43 5.28 6.44
C LEU A 231 9.72 4.05 5.57
N ALA A 232 10.96 3.90 5.12
CA ALA A 232 11.43 2.71 4.43
C ALA A 232 11.39 1.49 5.36
N SER A 233 11.70 1.58 6.65
CA SER A 233 11.60 0.40 7.53
C SER A 233 10.17 -0.11 7.72
N ARG A 234 9.15 0.72 7.43
CA ARG A 234 7.74 0.30 7.37
C ARG A 234 7.38 -0.48 6.08
N LEU A 235 8.35 -0.75 5.21
CA LEU A 235 8.25 -1.45 3.92
C LEU A 235 7.66 -2.86 4.01
N PRO A 236 7.13 -3.38 2.87
CA PRO A 236 6.94 -4.79 2.66
C PRO A 236 8.24 -5.59 2.87
N PRO A 237 8.14 -6.78 3.48
CA PRO A 237 9.28 -7.64 3.80
C PRO A 237 10.24 -7.88 2.61
N SER A 238 11.55 -8.02 2.85
CA SER A 238 12.51 -8.34 1.78
C SER A 238 12.60 -9.83 1.50
N GLN A 239 12.89 -10.19 0.25
CA GLN A 239 13.25 -11.56 -0.16
C GLN A 239 14.76 -11.81 -0.24
N ALA A 240 15.58 -10.79 0.04
CA ALA A 240 17.03 -10.97 0.14
C ALA A 240 17.33 -12.11 1.12
N ALA A 241 18.21 -13.04 0.75
CA ALA A 241 18.39 -14.31 1.46
C ALA A 241 18.69 -14.13 2.96
N ASP A 242 19.43 -13.08 3.31
CA ASP A 242 19.83 -12.78 4.69
C ASP A 242 18.76 -11.98 5.48
N HIS A 243 17.61 -11.68 4.87
CA HIS A 243 16.57 -10.88 5.52
C HIS A 243 15.64 -11.75 6.37
N PRO A 244 15.28 -11.35 7.61
CA PRO A 244 14.44 -12.14 8.51
C PRO A 244 13.07 -12.56 7.96
N THR A 245 12.58 -11.86 6.95
CA THR A 245 11.26 -12.08 6.34
C THR A 245 11.31 -12.78 4.98
N ALA A 246 12.49 -13.21 4.53
CA ALA A 246 12.68 -13.76 3.18
C ALA A 246 11.80 -14.98 2.91
N ALA A 247 11.69 -15.87 3.90
CA ALA A 247 10.82 -17.05 3.83
C ALA A 247 9.33 -16.67 3.67
N VAL A 248 8.87 -15.61 4.34
CA VAL A 248 7.48 -15.13 4.24
C VAL A 248 7.18 -14.59 2.84
N VAL A 249 8.11 -13.83 2.26
CA VAL A 249 7.96 -13.31 0.89
C VAL A 249 7.96 -14.45 -0.12
N ARG A 250 8.95 -15.35 -0.03
CA ARG A 250 9.06 -16.51 -0.92
C ARG A 250 7.79 -17.34 -0.90
N HIS A 251 7.29 -17.67 0.29
CA HIS A 251 6.03 -18.41 0.48
C HIS A 251 4.83 -17.70 -0.16
N GLY A 252 4.81 -16.37 -0.12
CA GLY A 252 3.78 -15.55 -0.77
C GLY A 252 3.86 -15.58 -2.30
N CYS A 253 5.07 -15.47 -2.87
CA CYS A 253 5.27 -15.59 -4.32
C CYS A 253 4.86 -16.97 -4.84
N GLU A 254 5.21 -18.03 -4.11
CA GLU A 254 4.83 -19.40 -4.45
C GLU A 254 3.32 -19.59 -4.40
N LEU A 255 2.64 -19.03 -3.38
CA LEU A 255 1.19 -19.05 -3.32
C LEU A 255 0.55 -18.35 -4.51
N PHE A 256 1.05 -17.16 -4.86
CA PHE A 256 0.51 -16.41 -6.00
C PHE A 256 0.69 -17.20 -7.30
N ALA A 257 1.88 -17.76 -7.54
CA ALA A 257 2.15 -18.56 -8.73
C ALA A 257 1.27 -19.83 -8.76
N ALA A 258 1.17 -20.55 -7.64
CA ALA A 258 0.35 -21.74 -7.54
C ALA A 258 -1.13 -21.43 -7.82
N LEU A 259 -1.67 -20.37 -7.23
CA LEU A 259 -3.06 -19.97 -7.47
C LEU A 259 -3.26 -19.50 -8.92
N HIS A 260 -2.37 -18.65 -9.44
CA HIS A 260 -2.41 -18.16 -10.82
C HIS A 260 -2.45 -19.32 -11.82
N ASN A 261 -1.59 -20.32 -11.65
CA ASN A 261 -1.52 -21.46 -12.56
C ASN A 261 -2.75 -22.40 -12.42
N HIS A 262 -3.53 -22.27 -11.34
CA HIS A 262 -4.82 -22.94 -11.16
C HIS A 262 -6.02 -22.13 -11.69
N THR A 263 -5.79 -20.96 -12.31
CA THR A 263 -6.88 -20.14 -12.87
C THR A 263 -7.37 -20.66 -14.22
N SER A 264 -8.67 -20.48 -14.48
CA SER A 264 -9.24 -20.78 -15.79
C SER A 264 -8.89 -19.70 -16.84
N PRO A 265 -9.04 -19.98 -18.15
CA PRO A 265 -8.87 -18.96 -19.19
C PRO A 265 -9.75 -17.72 -18.97
N GLU A 266 -10.97 -17.89 -18.46
CA GLU A 266 -11.89 -16.79 -18.16
C GLU A 266 -11.39 -15.92 -17.00
N GLN A 267 -10.84 -16.55 -15.95
CA GLN A 267 -10.23 -15.84 -14.82
C GLN A 267 -8.97 -15.07 -15.26
N ARG A 268 -8.14 -15.64 -16.15
CA ARG A 268 -6.98 -14.94 -16.74
C ARG A 268 -7.40 -13.76 -17.61
N ALA A 269 -8.44 -13.93 -18.42
CA ALA A 269 -8.99 -12.85 -19.23
C ALA A 269 -9.60 -11.73 -18.36
N HIS A 270 -10.20 -12.08 -17.21
CA HIS A 270 -10.67 -11.09 -16.24
C HIS A 270 -9.50 -10.32 -15.62
N ALA A 271 -8.44 -11.01 -15.21
CA ALA A 271 -7.23 -10.37 -14.69
C ALA A 271 -6.58 -9.42 -15.69
N GLU A 272 -6.48 -9.80 -16.97
CA GLU A 272 -5.96 -8.91 -18.00
C GLU A 272 -6.80 -7.63 -18.14
N ARG A 273 -8.13 -7.73 -18.10
CA ARG A 273 -9.02 -6.55 -18.13
C ARG A 273 -8.81 -5.65 -16.92
N VAL A 274 -8.81 -6.22 -15.71
CA VAL A 274 -8.58 -5.47 -14.47
C VAL A 274 -7.24 -4.73 -14.52
N LEU A 275 -6.17 -5.40 -14.92
CA LEU A 275 -4.83 -4.81 -15.03
C LEU A 275 -4.78 -3.69 -16.10
N LYS A 276 -5.49 -3.87 -17.22
CA LYS A 276 -5.60 -2.86 -18.29
C LYS A 276 -6.39 -1.63 -17.84
N ASP A 277 -7.45 -1.82 -17.07
CA ASP A 277 -8.25 -0.71 -16.54
C ASP A 277 -7.40 0.13 -15.57
N TYR A 278 -6.69 -0.51 -14.64
CA TYR A 278 -5.73 0.18 -13.77
C TYR A 278 -4.63 0.89 -14.59
N GLU A 279 -4.05 0.25 -15.62
CA GLU A 279 -3.04 0.88 -16.46
C GLU A 279 -3.60 2.16 -17.11
N SER A 280 -4.79 2.09 -17.71
CA SER A 280 -5.45 3.23 -18.34
C SER A 280 -5.67 4.38 -17.34
N ASP A 281 -6.10 4.05 -16.13
CA ASP A 281 -6.28 5.03 -15.05
C ASP A 281 -4.96 5.72 -14.69
N LEU A 282 -3.90 4.96 -14.44
CA LEU A 282 -2.61 5.54 -14.05
C LEU A 282 -2.00 6.40 -15.17
N ARG A 283 -2.15 5.99 -16.44
CA ARG A 283 -1.73 6.81 -17.59
C ARG A 283 -2.50 8.11 -17.69
N SER A 284 -3.82 8.06 -17.50
CA SER A 284 -4.66 9.26 -17.55
C SER A 284 -4.32 10.26 -16.45
N LEU A 285 -3.98 9.75 -15.26
CA LEU A 285 -3.57 10.56 -14.11
C LEU A 285 -2.16 11.12 -14.28
N GLY A 286 -1.25 10.38 -14.92
CA GLY A 286 0.13 10.82 -15.17
C GLY A 286 0.29 11.92 -16.22
N GLY A 287 -0.67 12.07 -17.14
CA GLY A 287 -0.64 13.07 -18.22
C GLY A 287 -1.40 14.37 -17.94
N GLN A 288 -1.86 14.59 -16.70
CA GLN A 288 -2.52 15.83 -16.28
C GLN A 288 -1.48 16.78 -15.69
N ASP A 289 -1.02 17.73 -16.52
CA ASP A 289 -0.30 18.94 -16.11
C ASP A 289 -1.27 19.97 -15.51
#